data_AF-A0A7Y5Y637-F1
#
_entry.id   AF-A0A7Y5Y637-F1
#
_cell.length_a   1.000
_cell.length_b   1.000
_cell.length_c   1.000
_cell.angle_alpha   90.00
_cell.angle_beta   90.00
_cell.angle_gamma   90.00
#
_symmetry.space_group_name_H-M   'P 1'
#
loop_
_entity.id
_entity.type
_entity.pdbx_description
1 polymer ?
#
loop_
_entity_poly.entity_id
_entity_poly.type
_entity_poly.pdbx_seq_one_letter_code
_entity_poly.pdbx_strand_id
1 'polypeptide(L)'
;MNVDLFKGEQFSSEKLAHLNLLFWCLLWAVHTNPLDRFLKGILLNDLMSPGGGDPGWSLDLILDRKLADFPIEWDACVRRSAQPEAGCYEAWANSEFSEILPETAYYTVEEVRHYIRVALSNIAQQKPESAEEALATIARFGL
;
A
#
# COMPACT_ATOMS: atom_id res chain seq x y z
N MET A 1 3.01 -13.97 -7.61
CA MET A 1 2.19 -13.04 -6.82
C MET A 1 0.71 -13.27 -7.12
N ASN A 2 -0.13 -13.53 -6.11
CA ASN A 2 -1.56 -13.79 -6.30
C ASN A 2 -2.30 -12.46 -6.52
N VAL A 3 -2.50 -12.09 -7.78
CA VAL A 3 -3.05 -10.78 -8.22
C VAL A 3 -4.57 -10.68 -7.99
N ASP A 4 -5.16 -11.61 -7.24
CA ASP A 4 -6.61 -11.79 -7.10
C ASP A 4 -7.32 -10.59 -6.45
N LEU A 5 -6.59 -9.83 -5.63
CA LEU A 5 -7.06 -8.56 -5.04
C LEU A 5 -7.17 -7.42 -6.05
N PHE A 6 -6.61 -7.54 -7.26
CA PHE A 6 -6.57 -6.44 -8.24
C PHE A 6 -7.01 -6.87 -9.65
N LYS A 7 -7.60 -8.07 -9.79
CA LYS A 7 -8.06 -8.66 -11.06
C LYS A 7 -9.10 -7.83 -11.85
N GLY A 8 -9.76 -6.86 -11.22
CA GLY A 8 -10.78 -6.01 -11.87
C GLY A 8 -10.21 -4.80 -12.63
N GLU A 9 -8.93 -4.50 -12.47
CA GLU A 9 -8.28 -3.33 -13.07
C GLU A 9 -7.45 -3.74 -14.30
N GLN A 10 -7.50 -2.93 -15.37
CA GLN A 10 -6.63 -3.10 -16.54
C GLN A 10 -5.41 -2.21 -16.43
N PHE A 11 -4.23 -2.82 -16.35
CA PHE A 11 -2.94 -2.11 -16.29
C PHE A 11 -2.14 -2.30 -17.57
N SER A 12 -1.44 -1.24 -18.01
CA SER A 12 -0.32 -1.40 -18.94
C SER A 12 0.80 -2.20 -18.27
N SER A 13 1.68 -2.82 -19.06
CA SER A 13 2.83 -3.58 -18.53
C SER A 13 3.73 -2.73 -17.63
N GLU A 14 3.98 -1.49 -18.03
CA GLU A 14 4.77 -0.51 -17.26
C GLU A 14 4.10 -0.15 -15.93
N LYS A 15 2.78 0.12 -15.96
CA LYS A 15 2.03 0.44 -14.74
C LYS A 15 1.98 -0.76 -13.79
N LEU A 16 1.83 -1.97 -14.33
CA LEU A 16 1.85 -3.18 -13.52
C LEU A 16 3.23 -3.38 -12.87
N ALA A 17 4.32 -3.18 -13.63
CA ALA A 17 5.67 -3.26 -13.08
C ALA A 17 5.87 -2.25 -11.94
N HIS A 18 5.38 -1.02 -12.09
CA HIS A 18 5.41 -0.01 -11.04
C HIS A 18 4.60 -0.44 -9.81
N LEU A 19 3.42 -1.05 -9.97
CA LEU A 19 2.51 -1.36 -8.86
C LEU A 19 2.80 -2.69 -8.15
N ASN A 20 3.65 -3.56 -8.72
CA ASN A 20 3.90 -4.89 -8.14
C ASN A 20 4.34 -4.84 -6.67
N LEU A 21 5.27 -3.93 -6.34
CA LEU A 21 5.76 -3.80 -4.97
C LEU A 21 4.67 -3.28 -4.01
N LEU A 22 3.90 -2.27 -4.43
CA LEU A 22 2.75 -1.80 -3.67
C LEU A 22 1.74 -2.93 -3.44
N PHE A 23 1.40 -3.69 -4.49
CA PHE A 23 0.44 -4.78 -4.39
C PHE A 23 0.91 -5.90 -3.47
N TRP A 24 2.22 -6.17 -3.42
CA TRP A 24 2.79 -7.08 -2.44
C TRP A 24 2.58 -6.58 -1.01
N CYS A 25 2.92 -5.33 -0.73
CA CYS A 25 2.74 -4.74 0.61
C CYS A 25 1.27 -4.72 1.02
N LEU A 26 0.39 -4.30 0.10
CA LEU A 26 -1.05 -4.24 0.38
C LEU A 26 -1.66 -5.62 0.59
N LEU A 27 -1.24 -6.63 -0.18
CA LEU A 27 -1.67 -8.01 0.01
C LEU A 27 -1.46 -8.43 1.46
N TRP A 28 -0.28 -8.19 2.02
CA TRP A 28 0.03 -8.56 3.40
C TRP A 28 -0.66 -7.65 4.43
N ALA A 29 -0.75 -6.35 4.18
CA ALA A 29 -1.42 -5.41 5.06
C ALA A 29 -2.88 -5.82 5.34
N VAL A 30 -3.59 -6.30 4.32
CA VAL A 30 -5.01 -6.69 4.41
C VAL A 30 -5.23 -8.20 4.56
N HIS A 31 -4.18 -9.03 4.62
CA HIS A 31 -4.32 -10.48 4.88
C HIS A 31 -4.43 -10.82 6.37
N THR A 32 -4.67 -9.81 7.21
CA THR A 32 -4.56 -9.92 8.67
C THR A 32 -5.94 -9.85 9.32
N ASN A 33 -6.03 -10.27 10.57
CA ASN A 33 -7.24 -10.16 11.37
C ASN A 33 -6.89 -9.45 12.70
N PRO A 34 -7.48 -8.27 12.99
CA PRO A 34 -8.43 -7.52 12.16
C PRO A 34 -7.79 -6.93 10.88
N LEU A 35 -8.59 -6.69 9.84
CA LEU A 35 -8.16 -6.13 8.55
C LEU A 35 -7.48 -4.77 8.69
N ASP A 36 -7.83 -4.01 9.73
CA ASP A 36 -7.29 -2.67 9.97
C ASP A 36 -5.97 -2.63 10.75
N ARG A 37 -5.44 -3.79 11.15
CA ARG A 37 -4.27 -3.89 12.04
C ARG A 37 -3.08 -3.08 11.53
N PHE A 38 -2.70 -3.26 10.27
CA PHE A 38 -1.59 -2.52 9.65
C PHE A 38 -2.06 -1.20 9.05
N LEU A 39 -3.33 -1.10 8.63
CA LEU A 39 -3.87 0.12 8.03
C LEU A 39 -3.87 1.31 8.99
N LYS A 40 -3.95 1.08 10.31
CA LYS A 40 -3.77 2.14 11.32
C LYS A 40 -2.37 2.76 11.26
N GLY A 41 -1.33 1.94 11.19
CA GLY A 41 0.05 2.40 11.05
C GLY A 41 0.24 3.17 9.74
N ILE A 42 -0.24 2.57 8.64
CA ILE A 42 -0.10 3.12 7.28
C ILE A 42 -0.86 4.45 7.12
N LEU A 43 -2.14 4.49 7.48
CA LEU A 43 -3.02 5.62 7.14
C LEU A 43 -3.10 6.72 8.21
N LEU A 44 -2.81 6.39 9.47
CA LEU A 44 -2.88 7.35 10.58
C LEU A 44 -1.51 7.71 11.15
N ASN A 45 -0.42 7.09 10.67
CA ASN A 45 0.90 7.15 11.29
C ASN A 45 0.84 6.83 12.80
N ASP A 46 -0.02 5.89 13.18
CA ASP A 46 -0.14 5.44 14.56
C ASP A 46 1.12 4.67 14.96
N LEU A 47 1.95 5.29 15.80
CA LEU A 47 3.21 4.73 16.28
C LEU A 47 3.06 3.40 17.03
N MET A 48 1.85 3.07 17.48
CA MET A 48 1.56 1.81 18.17
C MET A 48 1.10 0.70 17.20
N SER A 49 0.88 1.03 15.93
CA SER A 49 0.42 0.11 14.90
C SER A 49 1.53 -0.08 13.84
N PRO A 50 1.87 -1.32 13.47
CA PRO A 50 2.95 -1.56 12.51
C PRO A 50 2.57 -1.11 11.10
N GLY A 51 3.52 -0.53 10.37
CA GLY A 51 3.44 -0.28 8.92
C GLY A 51 3.98 -1.42 8.05
N GLY A 52 4.42 -2.52 8.68
CA GLY A 52 5.09 -3.64 8.02
C GLY A 52 5.30 -4.84 8.94
N GLY A 53 5.73 -5.98 8.38
CA GLY A 53 5.95 -7.21 9.15
C GLY A 53 6.45 -8.38 8.32
N ASP A 54 6.31 -9.59 8.86
CA ASP A 54 6.65 -10.83 8.15
C ASP A 54 5.78 -10.97 6.88
N PRO A 55 6.33 -11.45 5.74
CA PRO A 55 7.67 -12.04 5.55
C PRO A 55 8.80 -11.03 5.27
N GLY A 56 8.62 -9.74 5.57
CA GLY A 56 9.59 -8.68 5.26
C GLY A 56 9.02 -7.72 4.24
N TRP A 57 8.12 -6.85 4.69
CA TRP A 57 7.55 -5.76 3.91
C TRP A 57 7.25 -4.56 4.83
N SER A 58 7.21 -3.35 4.27
CA SER A 58 6.66 -2.17 4.94
C SER A 58 6.05 -1.19 3.95
N LEU A 59 5.18 -0.32 4.45
CA LEU A 59 4.58 0.77 3.71
C LEU A 59 4.48 2.00 4.62
N ASP A 60 5.43 2.91 4.49
CA ASP A 60 5.63 4.02 5.43
C ASP A 60 5.46 5.37 4.74
N LEU A 61 4.77 6.31 5.39
CA LEU A 61 4.60 7.67 4.83
C LEU A 61 5.83 8.52 5.11
N ILE A 62 6.53 8.93 4.05
CA ILE A 62 7.72 9.77 4.12
C ILE A 62 7.35 11.23 3.83
N LEU A 63 7.34 12.05 4.88
CA LEU A 63 6.98 13.48 4.83
C LEU A 63 8.16 14.41 4.51
N ASP A 64 9.38 14.01 4.82
CA ASP A 64 10.59 14.79 4.58
C ASP A 64 11.55 14.00 3.69
N ARG A 65 12.00 14.63 2.61
CA ARG A 65 13.03 14.14 1.70
C ARG A 65 14.26 13.56 2.41
N LYS A 66 14.66 14.11 3.55
CA LYS A 66 15.84 13.65 4.32
C LYS A 66 15.66 12.28 4.95
N LEU A 67 14.42 11.81 5.06
CA LEU A 67 14.06 10.52 5.61
C LEU A 67 13.88 9.45 4.52
N ALA A 68 13.87 9.84 3.24
CA ALA A 68 13.74 8.92 2.13
C ALA A 68 15.06 8.18 1.87
N ASP A 69 15.01 6.85 1.73
CA ASP A 69 16.16 6.04 1.35
C ASP A 69 16.69 6.41 -0.04
N PHE A 70 15.80 6.75 -0.97
CA PHE A 70 16.14 7.23 -2.31
C PHE A 70 15.48 8.60 -2.59
N PRO A 71 16.15 9.70 -2.19
CA PRO A 71 15.56 11.04 -2.26
C PRO A 71 15.18 11.53 -3.65
N ILE A 72 15.84 11.06 -4.72
CA ILE A 72 15.56 11.51 -6.10
C ILE A 72 14.22 10.93 -6.58
N GLU A 73 13.96 9.68 -6.24
CA GLU A 73 12.77 8.92 -6.53
C GLU A 73 11.59 9.44 -5.71
N TRP A 74 11.82 9.77 -4.43
CA TRP A 74 10.86 10.49 -3.60
C TRP A 74 10.49 11.86 -4.22
N ASP A 75 11.49 12.66 -4.63
CA ASP A 75 11.23 13.95 -5.31
C ASP A 75 10.40 13.77 -6.58
N ALA A 76 10.63 12.68 -7.34
CA ALA A 76 9.86 12.35 -8.53
C ALA A 76 8.42 11.94 -8.19
N CYS A 77 8.21 11.20 -7.10
CA CYS A 77 6.89 10.85 -6.60
C CYS A 77 6.10 12.11 -6.18
N VAL A 78 6.71 12.99 -5.38
CA VAL A 78 6.07 14.23 -4.91
C VAL A 78 5.65 15.12 -6.09
N ARG A 79 6.46 15.21 -7.15
CA ARG A 79 6.10 15.94 -8.39
C ARG A 79 4.90 15.37 -9.14
N ARG A 80 4.57 14.08 -8.95
CA ARG A 80 3.40 13.44 -9.56
C ARG A 80 2.13 13.56 -8.70
N SER A 81 2.27 13.82 -7.40
CA SER A 81 1.13 13.91 -6.48
C SER A 81 0.29 15.16 -6.73
N ALA A 82 -1.01 15.04 -6.51
CA ALA A 82 -1.92 16.19 -6.50
C ALA A 82 -1.80 17.01 -5.20
N GLN A 83 -1.20 16.44 -4.15
CA GLN A 83 -0.96 17.03 -2.83
C GLN A 83 0.51 16.86 -2.41
N PRO A 84 1.46 17.60 -3.02
CA PRO A 84 2.90 17.42 -2.77
C PRO A 84 3.32 17.51 -1.30
N GLU A 85 2.64 18.33 -0.50
CA GLU A 85 2.87 18.50 0.93
C GLU A 85 2.52 17.27 1.77
N ALA A 86 1.75 16.34 1.22
CA ALA A 86 1.39 15.08 1.87
C ALA A 86 2.53 14.05 1.85
N GLY A 87 3.61 14.32 1.11
CA GLY A 87 4.74 13.41 0.96
C GLY A 87 4.41 12.21 0.06
N CYS A 88 5.18 11.14 0.20
CA CYS A 88 4.99 9.89 -0.55
C CYS A 88 5.16 8.68 0.37
N TYR A 89 4.40 7.62 0.07
CA TYR A 89 4.62 6.34 0.72
C TYR A 89 5.83 5.66 0.10
N GLU A 90 6.73 5.19 0.96
CA GLU A 90 7.78 4.25 0.61
C GLU A 90 7.26 2.84 0.85
N ALA A 91 7.16 2.06 -0.22
CA ALA A 91 6.94 0.63 -0.10
C ALA A 91 8.30 -0.06 -0.13
N TRP A 92 8.51 -0.99 0.79
CA TRP A 92 9.68 -1.85 0.79
C TRP A 92 9.27 -3.33 0.91
N ALA A 93 9.99 -4.22 0.22
CA ALA A 93 9.89 -5.65 0.44
C ALA A 93 11.23 -6.35 0.25
N ASN A 94 11.50 -7.33 1.11
CA ASN A 94 12.67 -8.19 0.95
C ASN A 94 12.52 -9.02 -0.34
N SER A 95 13.47 -8.89 -1.27
CA SER A 95 13.46 -9.58 -2.57
C SER A 95 13.64 -11.09 -2.45
N GLU A 96 14.25 -11.60 -1.38
CA GLU A 96 14.37 -13.05 -1.13
C GLU A 96 13.00 -13.71 -0.94
N PHE A 97 12.01 -12.96 -0.43
CA PHE A 97 10.65 -13.45 -0.20
C PHE A 97 9.65 -12.98 -1.25
N SER A 98 9.81 -11.75 -1.74
CA SER A 98 8.89 -11.15 -2.71
C SER A 98 9.22 -11.49 -4.16
N GLU A 99 10.50 -11.78 -4.46
CA GLU A 99 11.05 -11.86 -5.82
C GLU A 99 10.82 -10.58 -6.66
N ILE A 100 10.60 -9.43 -5.99
CA ILE A 100 10.34 -8.14 -6.63
C ILE A 100 11.59 -7.27 -6.57
N LEU A 101 11.94 -6.65 -7.70
CA LEU A 101 12.96 -5.62 -7.80
C LEU A 101 12.41 -4.38 -8.54
N PRO A 102 12.82 -3.16 -8.13
CA PRO A 102 13.62 -2.85 -6.95
C PRO A 102 12.88 -3.17 -5.64
N GLU A 103 13.63 -3.37 -4.55
CA GLU A 103 13.06 -3.66 -3.22
C GLU A 103 12.32 -2.47 -2.61
N THR A 104 12.61 -1.25 -3.07
CA THR A 104 12.00 0.00 -2.62
C THR A 104 11.41 0.78 -3.79
N ALA A 105 10.22 1.34 -3.60
CA ALA A 105 9.63 2.30 -4.54
C ALA A 105 8.71 3.30 -3.82
N TYR A 106 8.46 4.45 -4.45
CA TYR A 106 7.59 5.49 -3.90
C TYR A 106 6.28 5.64 -4.65
N TYR A 107 5.21 5.80 -3.88
CA TYR A 107 3.84 5.95 -4.37
C TYR A 107 3.19 7.18 -3.77
N THR A 108 2.36 7.83 -4.56
CA THR A 108 1.60 8.99 -4.08
C THR A 108 0.57 8.55 -3.04
N VAL A 109 0.17 9.46 -2.16
CA VAL A 109 -0.88 9.21 -1.17
C VAL A 109 -2.19 8.78 -1.85
N GLU A 110 -2.50 9.38 -3.00
CA GLU A 110 -3.68 9.04 -3.80
C GLU A 110 -3.65 7.60 -4.31
N GLU A 111 -2.51 7.15 -4.86
CA GLU A 111 -2.33 5.79 -5.35
C GLU A 111 -2.50 4.76 -4.23
N VAL A 112 -1.85 4.97 -3.10
CA VAL A 112 -1.93 4.04 -1.97
C VAL A 112 -3.35 3.95 -1.43
N ARG A 113 -4.00 5.09 -1.17
CA ARG A 113 -5.38 5.10 -0.68
C ARG A 113 -6.35 4.45 -1.66
N HIS A 114 -6.20 4.74 -2.96
CA HIS A 114 -7.01 4.12 -4.01
C HIS A 114 -6.87 2.60 -3.98
N TYR A 115 -5.64 2.07 -3.95
CA TYR A 115 -5.45 0.61 -4.01
C TYR A 115 -5.78 -0.11 -2.71
N ILE A 116 -5.69 0.53 -1.54
CA ILE A 116 -6.28 -0.03 -0.29
C ILE A 116 -7.79 -0.15 -0.44
N ARG A 117 -8.47 0.89 -0.96
CA ARG A 117 -9.92 0.84 -1.20
C ARG A 117 -10.31 -0.30 -2.15
N VAL A 118 -9.57 -0.46 -3.25
CA VAL A 118 -9.78 -1.54 -4.22
C VAL A 118 -9.60 -2.90 -3.55
N ALA A 119 -8.51 -3.11 -2.81
CA ALA A 119 -8.25 -4.37 -2.13
C ALA A 119 -9.37 -4.74 -1.13
N LEU A 120 -9.80 -3.79 -0.28
CA LEU A 120 -10.89 -4.00 0.67
C LEU A 120 -12.23 -4.25 -0.03
N SER A 121 -12.51 -3.53 -1.11
CA SER A 121 -13.75 -3.72 -1.91
C SER A 121 -13.79 -5.12 -2.52
N ASN A 122 -12.65 -5.60 -3.01
CA ASN A 122 -12.53 -6.94 -3.57
C ASN A 122 -12.62 -8.02 -2.49
N ILE A 123 -12.06 -7.80 -1.30
CA ILE A 123 -12.28 -8.68 -0.14
C ILE A 123 -13.77 -8.77 0.17
N ALA A 124 -14.48 -7.65 0.23
CA ALA A 124 -15.91 -7.65 0.53
C ALA A 124 -16.75 -8.40 -0.50
N GLN A 125 -16.36 -8.36 -1.77
CA GLN A 125 -17.05 -9.08 -2.85
C GLN A 125 -16.72 -10.58 -2.87
N GLN A 126 -15.47 -10.95 -2.58
CA GLN A 126 -14.97 -12.32 -2.74
C GLN A 126 -15.11 -13.16 -1.45
N LYS A 127 -15.19 -12.53 -0.28
CA LYS A 127 -15.23 -13.18 1.04
C LYS A 127 -16.41 -12.63 1.86
N PRO A 128 -17.61 -13.21 1.74
CA PRO A 128 -18.80 -12.72 2.45
C PRO A 128 -18.62 -12.59 3.96
N GLU A 129 -17.84 -13.45 4.58
CA GLU A 129 -17.53 -13.44 6.02
C GLU A 129 -16.69 -12.23 6.46
N SER A 130 -15.94 -11.61 5.54
CA SER A 130 -15.12 -10.42 5.79
C SER A 130 -15.74 -9.13 5.25
N ALA A 131 -16.91 -9.21 4.61
CA ALA A 131 -17.50 -8.09 3.89
C ALA A 131 -17.90 -6.93 4.81
N GLU A 132 -18.52 -7.22 5.94
CA GLU A 132 -18.91 -6.20 6.91
C GLU A 132 -17.68 -5.45 7.44
N GLU A 133 -16.64 -6.18 7.85
CA GLU A 133 -15.40 -5.60 8.36
C GLU A 133 -14.69 -4.76 7.29
N ALA A 134 -14.60 -5.26 6.06
CA ALA A 134 -13.95 -4.56 4.95
C ALA A 134 -14.67 -3.24 4.62
N LEU A 135 -16.00 -3.25 4.50
CA LEU A 135 -16.80 -2.05 4.25
C LEU A 135 -16.73 -1.06 5.42
N ALA A 136 -16.77 -1.55 6.66
CA ALA A 136 -16.60 -0.71 7.85
C ALA A 136 -15.21 -0.06 7.90
N THR A 137 -14.17 -0.77 7.44
CA THR A 137 -12.80 -0.28 7.36
C THR A 137 -12.65 0.80 6.30
N ILE A 138 -13.25 0.62 5.11
CA ILE A 138 -13.32 1.67 4.07
C ILE A 138 -13.95 2.94 4.65
N ALA A 139 -15.11 2.82 5.29
CA ALA A 139 -15.82 3.97 5.86
C ALA A 139 -15.02 4.65 6.97
N ARG A 140 -14.38 3.89 7.87
CA ARG A 140 -13.60 4.40 9.00
C ARG A 140 -12.44 5.28 8.57
N PHE A 141 -11.74 4.91 7.50
CA PHE A 141 -10.56 5.63 7.02
C PHE A 141 -10.86 6.63 5.89
N GLY A 142 -12.13 6.78 5.49
CA GLY A 142 -12.51 7.66 4.37
C GLY A 142 -11.82 7.27 3.07
N LEU A 143 -11.73 5.96 2.81
CA LEU A 143 -11.15 5.39 1.59
C LEU A 143 -12.20 5.34 0.48
#